data_AF-A0A6N7C639-F1
#
_entry.id   AF-A0A6N7C639-F1
#
_cell.length_a   1.000
_cell.length_b   1.000
_cell.length_c   1.000
_cell.angle_alpha   90.00
_cell.angle_beta   90.00
_cell.angle_gamma   90.00
#
_symmetry.space_group_name_H-M   'P 1'
#
loop_
_entity.id
_entity.type
_entity.pdbx_description
1 polymer ?
#
loop_
_entity_poly.entity_id
_entity_poly.type
_entity_poly.pdbx_seq_one_letter_code
_entity_poly.pdbx_strand_id
1 'polypeptide(L)'
;MTHRFWPFDRRTAYILSAVLVPICVAVVVWLHRWNGKDETDVPPLALLLAVIVGLAPVLLVILSGVGSVEAAGVKLAFAAVQEVVTERGAVGARSLLANNLGTAPGQVQDSSGNTIIDSLREAVGNDVVVADLREGQAWWETRLLMLAAGAQRLGYPRAIVFTCATPNRPHTFIGWAAPGDLLRRLTETDVALGKAVEAAERDTLLWKLSQSKFDGYNRTLPWAAAGKQKEPYHGDGQNLPPHGQPAEQNMIEFPWPSPDAVNAPGVMGSDGFIPERLLLRQLQEVESADLPRWVTERRVTEIFRSVLHTDAVDREDGEERWVDTIVRSTADFFAVTSGRQFVNLVPRRAATNAVLLSVIGRSPR
;
A
#
# COMPACT_ATOMS: atom_id res chain seq x y z
N MET A 1 19.79 -5.42 23.35
CA MET A 1 19.57 -4.42 24.42
C MET A 1 18.11 -4.47 24.81
N THR A 2 17.79 -5.00 25.99
CA THR A 2 16.40 -5.07 26.47
C THR A 2 15.99 -3.68 26.94
N HIS A 3 15.10 -3.03 26.20
CA HIS A 3 14.54 -1.74 26.60
C HIS A 3 13.66 -1.95 27.84
N ARG A 4 14.25 -1.81 29.03
CA ARG A 4 13.49 -1.72 30.27
C ARG A 4 12.88 -0.32 30.34
N PHE A 5 11.55 -0.24 30.35
CA PHE A 5 10.82 1.03 30.54
C PHE A 5 11.11 1.68 31.90
N TRP A 6 11.61 0.89 32.86
CA TRP A 6 12.03 1.35 34.18
C TRP A 6 13.49 0.94 34.45
N PRO A 7 14.41 1.88 34.68
CA PRO A 7 15.83 1.57 34.81
C PRO A 7 16.22 0.98 36.18
N PHE A 8 15.33 1.02 37.17
CA PHE A 8 15.61 0.58 38.54
C PHE A 8 15.01 -0.80 38.87
N ASP A 9 15.45 -1.40 39.97
CA ASP A 9 14.91 -2.68 40.45
C ASP A 9 13.45 -2.58 40.91
N ARG A 10 12.75 -3.73 40.90
CA ARG A 10 11.34 -3.83 41.34
C ARG A 10 11.14 -3.30 42.77
N ARG A 11 12.09 -3.56 43.67
CA ARG A 11 12.06 -3.06 45.06
C ARG A 11 12.06 -1.54 45.08
N THR A 12 12.89 -0.92 44.25
CA THR A 12 12.99 0.54 44.13
C THR A 12 11.68 1.14 43.63
N ALA A 13 10.97 0.48 42.69
CA ALA A 13 9.67 0.97 42.23
C ALA A 13 8.60 0.96 43.33
N TYR A 14 8.52 -0.09 44.15
CA TYR A 14 7.57 -0.14 45.27
C TYR A 14 7.88 0.93 46.33
N ILE A 15 9.16 1.08 46.70
CA ILE A 15 9.58 2.11 47.65
C ILE A 15 9.27 3.50 47.09
N LEU A 16 9.60 3.74 45.81
CA LEU A 16 9.37 5.02 45.17
C LEU A 16 7.88 5.34 45.09
N SER A 17 7.01 4.39 44.71
CA SER A 17 5.55 4.59 44.70
C SER A 17 4.97 4.81 46.10
N ALA A 18 5.44 4.07 47.11
CA ALA A 18 5.00 4.26 48.50
C ALA A 18 5.32 5.68 49.01
N VAL A 19 6.39 6.31 48.51
CA VAL A 19 6.78 7.68 48.83
C VAL A 19 6.10 8.72 47.92
N LEU A 20 5.98 8.43 46.62
CA LEU A 20 5.40 9.35 45.63
C LEU A 20 3.90 9.59 45.86
N VAL A 21 3.13 8.56 46.18
CA VAL A 21 1.68 8.71 46.42
C VAL A 21 1.37 9.75 47.50
N PRO A 22 1.91 9.67 48.73
CA PRO A 22 1.63 10.68 49.75
C PRO A 22 2.19 12.07 49.36
N ILE A 23 3.33 12.15 48.67
CA ILE A 23 3.86 13.43 48.17
C ILE A 23 2.90 14.07 47.16
N CYS A 24 2.43 13.31 46.16
CA CYS A 24 1.50 13.82 45.16
C CYS A 24 0.18 14.26 45.80
N VAL A 25 -0.36 13.49 46.75
CA VAL A 25 -1.56 13.88 47.50
C VAL A 25 -1.33 15.15 48.30
N ALA A 26 -0.20 15.25 49.02
CA ALA A 26 0.15 16.45 49.79
C ALA A 26 0.30 17.69 48.90
N VAL A 27 0.91 17.55 47.72
CA VAL A 27 1.04 18.63 46.73
C VAL A 27 -0.33 19.08 46.21
N VAL A 28 -1.24 18.15 45.90
CA VAL A 28 -2.61 18.49 45.46
C VAL A 28 -3.37 19.24 46.54
N VAL A 29 -3.31 18.77 47.80
CA VAL A 29 -3.95 19.45 48.93
C VAL A 29 -3.34 20.83 49.16
N TRP A 30 -2.01 20.95 49.09
CA TRP A 30 -1.30 22.21 49.27
C TRP A 30 -1.64 23.24 48.17
N LEU A 31 -1.63 22.83 46.90
CA LEU A 31 -2.04 23.67 45.77
C LEU A 31 -3.51 24.10 45.89
N HIS A 32 -4.37 23.21 46.40
CA HIS A 32 -5.77 23.53 46.60
C HIS A 32 -5.95 24.60 47.69
N ARG A 33 -5.26 24.45 48.83
CA ARG A 33 -5.24 25.43 49.91
C ARG A 33 -4.67 26.77 49.47
N TRP A 34 -3.61 26.79 48.67
CA TRP A 34 -3.02 28.03 48.15
C TRP A 34 -4.04 28.85 47.36
N ASN A 35 -4.92 28.19 46.61
CA ASN A 35 -5.96 28.85 45.82
C ASN A 35 -7.16 29.38 46.64
N GLY A 36 -7.05 29.40 47.99
CA GLY A 36 -8.07 29.95 48.88
C GLY A 36 -9.37 29.15 48.92
N LYS A 37 -9.34 27.88 48.50
CA LYS A 37 -10.49 26.98 48.55
C LYS A 37 -10.49 26.22 49.88
N ASP A 38 -11.68 26.06 50.45
CA ASP A 38 -11.86 25.35 51.71
C ASP A 38 -11.39 23.89 51.60
N GLU A 39 -10.83 23.40 52.71
CA GLU A 39 -10.14 22.12 52.79
C GLU A 39 -11.03 20.91 52.48
N THR A 40 -12.34 21.09 52.60
CA THR A 40 -13.35 20.05 52.38
C THR A 40 -13.69 19.82 50.91
N ASP A 41 -13.23 20.67 49.99
CA ASP A 41 -13.70 20.67 48.59
C ASP A 41 -12.62 20.22 47.57
N VAL A 42 -11.68 19.39 48.01
CA VAL A 42 -10.69 18.79 47.11
C VAL A 42 -11.42 17.86 46.14
N PRO A 43 -11.39 18.11 44.82
CA PRO A 43 -12.14 17.29 43.88
C PRO A 43 -11.59 15.86 43.89
N PRO A 44 -12.45 14.83 44.02
CA PRO A 44 -12.02 13.43 44.12
C PRO A 44 -11.23 12.98 42.88
N LEU A 45 -11.50 13.57 41.72
CA LEU A 45 -10.74 13.35 40.49
C LEU A 45 -9.26 13.74 40.63
N ALA A 46 -8.95 14.84 41.34
CA ALA A 46 -7.56 15.28 41.52
C ALA A 46 -6.80 14.34 42.46
N LEU A 47 -7.45 13.82 43.50
CA LEU A 47 -6.87 12.80 44.38
C LEU A 47 -6.64 11.48 43.63
N LEU A 48 -7.60 11.05 42.80
CA LEU A 48 -7.44 9.87 41.96
C LEU A 48 -6.26 10.02 40.99
N LEU A 49 -6.13 11.16 40.32
CA LEU A 49 -4.99 11.48 39.44
C LEU A 49 -3.66 11.45 40.21
N ALA A 50 -3.61 12.01 41.41
CA ALA A 50 -2.41 11.98 42.25
C ALA A 50 -1.99 10.56 42.61
N VAL A 51 -2.95 9.68 42.91
CA VAL A 51 -2.69 8.26 43.20
C VAL A 51 -2.19 7.54 41.95
N ILE A 52 -2.81 7.75 40.79
CA ILE A 52 -2.38 7.13 39.52
C ILE A 52 -0.95 7.56 39.16
N VAL A 53 -0.64 8.85 39.28
CA VAL A 53 0.71 9.38 39.03
C VAL A 53 1.71 8.83 40.03
N GLY A 54 1.35 8.73 41.31
CA GLY A 54 2.21 8.13 42.33
C GLY A 54 2.46 6.63 42.13
N LEU A 55 1.54 5.91 41.49
CA LEU A 55 1.66 4.50 41.12
C LEU A 55 2.39 4.27 39.79
N ALA A 56 2.77 5.33 39.06
CA ALA A 56 3.44 5.20 37.76
C ALA A 56 4.71 4.31 37.79
N PRO A 57 5.60 4.37 38.80
CA PRO A 57 6.76 3.47 38.90
C PRO A 57 6.39 1.99 38.93
N VAL A 58 5.37 1.62 39.72
CA VAL A 58 4.87 0.24 39.82
C VAL A 58 4.20 -0.19 38.51
N LEU A 59 3.40 0.69 37.91
CA LEU A 59 2.79 0.44 36.58
C LEU A 59 3.86 0.20 35.51
N LEU A 60 4.93 1.00 35.48
CA LEU A 60 6.04 0.85 34.55
C LEU A 60 6.83 -0.44 34.78
N VAL A 61 7.01 -0.86 36.04
CA VAL A 61 7.62 -2.16 36.36
C VAL A 61 6.76 -3.32 35.90
N ILE A 62 5.44 -3.26 36.12
CA ILE A 62 4.49 -4.27 35.63
C ILE A 62 4.58 -4.34 34.10
N LEU A 63 4.52 -3.20 33.41
CA LEU A 63 4.65 -3.11 31.95
C LEU A 63 6.00 -3.66 31.45
N SER A 64 7.09 -3.46 32.20
CA SER A 64 8.42 -3.98 31.83
C SER A 64 8.58 -5.48 32.03
N GLY A 65 7.76 -6.10 32.88
CA GLY A 65 7.79 -7.54 33.17
C GLY A 65 6.85 -8.37 32.29
N VAL A 66 5.99 -7.73 31.51
CA VAL A 66 5.01 -8.40 30.64
C VAL A 66 5.69 -8.72 29.30
N GLY A 67 6.48 -9.80 29.27
CA GLY A 67 6.90 -10.49 28.04
C GLY A 67 5.90 -11.59 27.64
N SER A 68 5.31 -12.24 28.64
CA SER A 68 4.04 -12.96 28.60
C SER A 68 3.47 -12.97 30.02
N VAL A 69 2.14 -12.94 30.15
CA VAL A 69 1.47 -13.00 31.46
C VAL A 69 0.87 -14.39 31.62
N GLU A 70 1.60 -15.29 32.25
CA GLU A 70 0.97 -16.35 33.04
C GLU A 70 0.60 -15.75 34.41
N ALA A 71 -0.59 -15.16 34.51
CA ALA A 71 -1.14 -14.73 35.80
C ALA A 71 -2.41 -15.54 36.10
N ALA A 72 -2.46 -16.11 37.31
CA ALA A 72 -3.63 -16.78 37.87
C ALA A 72 -4.17 -18.00 37.10
N GLY A 73 -3.30 -18.82 36.50
CA GLY A 73 -3.70 -20.07 35.86
C GLY A 73 -4.48 -19.90 34.55
N VAL A 74 -4.61 -18.67 34.05
CA VAL A 74 -5.24 -18.39 32.76
C VAL A 74 -4.18 -18.48 31.67
N LYS A 75 -4.01 -19.67 31.09
CA LYS A 75 -3.25 -19.86 29.85
C LYS A 75 -3.90 -19.06 28.74
N LEU A 76 -3.28 -17.97 28.28
CA LEU A 76 -3.62 -17.28 27.05
C LEU A 76 -3.47 -18.26 25.87
N ALA A 77 -4.54 -18.94 25.47
CA ALA A 77 -4.61 -19.67 24.21
C ALA A 77 -4.72 -18.65 23.07
N PHE A 78 -3.57 -18.20 22.56
CA PHE A 78 -3.49 -17.44 21.31
C PHE A 78 -3.59 -18.35 20.08
N ALA A 79 -3.73 -19.67 20.26
CA ALA A 79 -4.20 -20.57 19.20
C ALA A 79 -5.47 -20.03 18.51
N ALA A 80 -6.39 -19.42 19.26
CA ALA A 80 -7.57 -18.77 18.71
C ALA A 80 -7.24 -17.48 17.92
N VAL A 81 -6.19 -16.74 18.29
CA VAL A 81 -5.72 -15.57 17.53
C VAL A 81 -5.04 -16.03 16.25
N GLN A 82 -4.23 -17.09 16.32
CA GLN A 82 -3.60 -17.69 15.15
C GLN A 82 -4.67 -18.19 14.17
N GLU A 83 -5.68 -18.92 14.64
CA GLU A 83 -6.83 -19.40 13.86
C GLU A 83 -7.62 -18.23 13.26
N VAL A 84 -8.02 -17.23 14.06
CA VAL A 84 -8.74 -16.06 13.56
C VAL A 84 -7.91 -15.27 12.56
N VAL A 85 -6.60 -15.11 12.76
CA VAL A 85 -5.72 -14.37 11.85
C VAL A 85 -5.46 -15.16 10.56
N THR A 86 -5.27 -16.47 10.65
CA THR A 86 -5.01 -17.30 9.47
C THR A 86 -6.27 -17.66 8.68
N GLU A 87 -7.43 -17.80 9.33
CA GLU A 87 -8.68 -18.22 8.70
C GLU A 87 -9.63 -17.04 8.40
N ARG A 88 -9.77 -16.07 9.33
CA ARG A 88 -10.72 -14.94 9.19
C ARG A 88 -10.07 -13.61 8.82
N GLY A 89 -8.83 -13.40 9.24
CA GLY A 89 -8.03 -12.20 9.00
C GLY A 89 -7.19 -12.28 7.71
N ALA A 90 -7.24 -13.42 7.03
CA ALA A 90 -6.74 -13.54 5.68
C ALA A 90 -7.48 -12.53 4.79
N VAL A 91 -6.75 -11.61 4.18
CA VAL A 91 -7.27 -10.91 3.01
C VAL A 91 -7.72 -11.99 2.03
N GLY A 92 -9.03 -12.14 1.87
CA GLY A 92 -9.67 -13.31 1.25
C GLY A 92 -9.48 -13.44 -0.26
N ALA A 93 -8.66 -12.61 -0.87
CA ALA A 93 -8.44 -12.60 -2.30
C ALA A 93 -6.92 -12.59 -2.54
N ARG A 94 -6.36 -13.79 -2.69
CA ARG A 94 -5.00 -13.98 -3.21
C ARG A 94 -5.14 -14.27 -4.69
N SER A 95 -4.86 -13.30 -5.54
CA SER A 95 -4.53 -13.62 -6.93
C SER A 95 -3.03 -13.89 -6.97
N LEU A 96 -2.69 -15.17 -7.15
CA LEU A 96 -1.36 -15.53 -7.64
C LEU A 96 -1.32 -15.06 -9.08
N LEU A 97 -0.69 -13.92 -9.33
CA LEU A 97 -0.48 -13.47 -10.70
C LEU A 97 0.33 -14.54 -11.42
N ALA A 98 -0.17 -14.97 -12.59
CA ALA A 98 0.61 -15.81 -13.48
C ALA A 98 1.97 -15.14 -13.74
N ASN A 99 3.04 -15.92 -13.80
CA ASN A 99 4.39 -15.36 -13.98
C ASN A 99 4.42 -14.43 -15.19
N ASN A 100 5.14 -13.31 -15.08
CA ASN A 100 5.18 -12.28 -16.11
C ASN A 100 3.78 -11.84 -16.61
N LEU A 101 2.76 -11.82 -15.74
CA LEU A 101 1.39 -11.43 -16.10
C LEU A 101 0.81 -12.31 -17.22
N GLY A 102 1.07 -13.62 -17.12
CA GLY A 102 0.53 -14.63 -18.03
C GLY A 102 1.39 -14.93 -19.26
N THR A 103 2.67 -14.53 -19.27
CA THR A 103 3.55 -14.69 -20.44
C THR A 103 4.76 -15.57 -20.15
N ALA A 104 5.09 -16.50 -21.05
CA ALA A 104 6.21 -17.42 -20.84
C ALA A 104 7.57 -16.68 -20.90
N PRO A 105 8.54 -17.01 -20.02
CA PRO A 105 9.89 -16.46 -20.12
C PRO A 105 10.51 -16.75 -21.50
N GLY A 106 11.03 -15.73 -22.18
CA GLY A 106 11.69 -15.87 -23.49
C GLY A 106 10.83 -15.60 -24.73
N GLN A 107 9.50 -15.44 -24.59
CA GLN A 107 8.63 -14.98 -25.68
C GLN A 107 8.35 -13.48 -25.56
N VAL A 108 9.28 -12.66 -26.07
CA VAL A 108 9.14 -11.20 -26.15
C VAL A 108 8.14 -10.78 -27.25
N GLN A 109 7.97 -11.60 -28.30
CA GLN A 109 7.28 -11.17 -29.52
C GLN A 109 5.75 -11.40 -29.57
N ASP A 110 5.16 -12.26 -28.73
CA ASP A 110 3.72 -12.61 -28.84
C ASP A 110 2.88 -12.37 -27.56
N SER A 111 3.46 -11.68 -26.59
CA SER A 111 2.70 -11.24 -25.41
C SER A 111 1.79 -10.09 -25.79
N SER A 112 0.63 -10.40 -26.39
CA SER A 112 -0.36 -9.38 -26.75
C SER A 112 -0.67 -8.55 -25.50
N GLY A 113 -0.51 -7.23 -25.55
CA GLY A 113 -0.64 -6.36 -24.38
C GLY A 113 -1.94 -6.53 -23.59
N ASN A 114 -2.96 -7.15 -24.19
CA ASN A 114 -4.20 -7.54 -23.55
C ASN A 114 -4.03 -8.54 -22.39
N THR A 115 -3.14 -9.54 -22.48
CA THR A 115 -2.96 -10.53 -21.39
C THR A 115 -2.43 -9.87 -20.12
N ILE A 116 -1.57 -8.86 -20.29
CA ILE A 116 -1.03 -8.08 -19.20
C ILE A 116 -2.14 -7.23 -18.55
N ILE A 117 -2.96 -6.56 -19.36
CA ILE A 117 -4.09 -5.76 -18.87
C ILE A 117 -5.14 -6.64 -18.18
N ASP A 118 -5.40 -7.84 -18.69
CA ASP A 118 -6.32 -8.79 -18.08
C ASP A 118 -5.79 -9.29 -16.72
N SER A 119 -4.49 -9.54 -16.62
CA SER A 119 -3.84 -9.88 -15.34
C SER A 119 -3.93 -8.72 -14.33
N LEU A 120 -3.74 -7.47 -14.79
CA LEU A 120 -3.94 -6.29 -13.93
C LEU A 120 -5.40 -6.18 -13.49
N ARG A 121 -6.35 -6.40 -14.40
CA ARG A 121 -7.78 -6.37 -14.10
C ARG A 121 -8.14 -7.40 -13.03
N GLU A 122 -7.59 -8.60 -13.09
CA GLU A 122 -7.77 -9.61 -12.06
C GLU A 122 -7.16 -9.15 -10.72
N ALA A 123 -5.96 -8.55 -10.76
CA ALA A 123 -5.27 -8.04 -9.57
C ALA A 123 -6.03 -6.93 -8.84
N VAL A 124 -6.75 -6.05 -9.54
CA VAL A 124 -7.51 -4.93 -8.92
C VAL A 124 -8.55 -5.40 -7.90
N GLY A 125 -9.07 -6.62 -8.05
CA GLY A 125 -10.02 -7.20 -7.09
C GLY A 125 -9.39 -7.69 -5.78
N ASN A 126 -8.07 -7.61 -5.63
CA ASN A 126 -7.32 -8.19 -4.51
C ASN A 126 -6.58 -7.10 -3.74
N ASP A 127 -6.60 -7.11 -2.40
CA ASP A 127 -5.79 -6.15 -1.63
C ASP A 127 -4.29 -6.47 -1.70
N VAL A 128 -3.95 -7.73 -2.00
CA VAL A 128 -2.57 -8.23 -1.99
C VAL A 128 -2.34 -9.08 -3.23
N VAL A 129 -1.20 -8.85 -3.87
CA VAL A 129 -0.74 -9.62 -5.03
C VAL A 129 0.61 -10.24 -4.73
N VAL A 130 0.83 -11.46 -5.21
CA VAL A 130 2.10 -12.17 -5.06
C VAL A 130 2.85 -12.20 -6.40
N ALA A 131 4.04 -11.62 -6.42
CA ALA A 131 5.03 -11.74 -7.48
C ALA A 131 6.00 -12.89 -7.14
N ASP A 132 5.74 -14.08 -7.69
CA ASP A 132 6.65 -15.21 -7.57
C ASP A 132 7.79 -15.09 -8.57
N LEU A 133 9.00 -14.83 -8.06
CA LEU A 133 10.22 -14.67 -8.83
C LEU A 133 10.79 -16.02 -9.30
N ARG A 134 10.30 -17.14 -8.77
CA ARG A 134 10.87 -18.48 -8.98
C ARG A 134 12.38 -18.46 -8.72
N GLU A 135 13.18 -18.93 -9.67
CA GLU A 135 14.66 -18.91 -9.63
C GLU A 135 15.26 -17.57 -10.13
N GLY A 136 14.43 -16.53 -10.28
CA GLY A 136 14.84 -15.18 -10.70
C GLY A 136 14.57 -14.83 -12.15
N GLN A 137 13.89 -15.69 -12.92
CA GLN A 137 13.57 -15.48 -14.34
C GLN A 137 12.06 -15.38 -14.63
N ALA A 138 11.24 -15.20 -13.60
CA ALA A 138 9.78 -15.15 -13.76
C ALA A 138 9.21 -13.74 -13.94
N TRP A 139 10.01 -12.68 -13.72
CA TRP A 139 9.55 -11.29 -13.76
C TRP A 139 10.56 -10.36 -14.43
N TRP A 140 10.07 -9.43 -15.24
CA TRP A 140 10.84 -8.29 -15.78
C TRP A 140 10.57 -7.02 -14.98
N GLU A 141 11.58 -6.14 -14.90
CA GLU A 141 11.46 -4.84 -14.23
C GLU A 141 10.35 -3.97 -14.85
N THR A 142 10.19 -3.99 -16.17
CA THR A 142 9.15 -3.26 -16.92
C THR A 142 7.74 -3.76 -16.59
N ARG A 143 7.54 -5.07 -16.46
CA ARG A 143 6.26 -5.67 -16.06
C ARG A 143 5.93 -5.35 -14.60
N LEU A 144 6.93 -5.38 -13.72
CA LEU A 144 6.76 -4.97 -12.33
C LEU A 144 6.42 -3.48 -12.22
N LEU A 145 7.05 -2.62 -13.03
CA LEU A 145 6.76 -1.20 -13.12
C LEU A 145 5.30 -0.96 -13.54
N MET A 146 4.83 -1.67 -14.57
CA MET A 146 3.45 -1.55 -15.04
C MET A 146 2.44 -2.00 -13.98
N LEU A 147 2.71 -3.11 -13.29
CA LEU A 147 1.90 -3.56 -12.15
C LEU A 147 1.88 -2.51 -11.04
N ALA A 148 3.02 -1.94 -10.68
CA ALA A 148 3.11 -0.92 -9.65
C ALA A 148 2.37 0.37 -10.04
N ALA A 149 2.53 0.83 -11.29
CA ALA A 149 1.85 2.02 -11.81
C ALA A 149 0.33 1.86 -11.85
N GLY A 150 -0.16 0.74 -12.40
CA GLY A 150 -1.59 0.45 -12.43
C GLY A 150 -2.18 0.33 -11.03
N ALA A 151 -1.48 -0.38 -10.13
CA ALA A 151 -1.92 -0.56 -8.76
C ALA A 151 -1.95 0.76 -7.97
N GLN A 152 -0.95 1.62 -8.14
CA GLN A 152 -0.93 2.95 -7.52
C GLN A 152 -2.08 3.82 -8.00
N ARG A 153 -2.36 3.83 -9.31
CA ARG A 153 -3.44 4.64 -9.89
C ARG A 153 -4.82 4.17 -9.43
N LEU A 154 -5.03 2.86 -9.37
CA LEU A 154 -6.31 2.26 -9.02
C LEU A 154 -6.52 2.13 -7.50
N GLY A 155 -5.44 2.28 -6.72
CA GLY A 155 -5.44 2.09 -5.27
C GLY A 155 -5.39 0.62 -4.83
N TYR A 156 -5.33 -0.31 -5.78
CA TYR A 156 -5.33 -1.76 -5.56
C TYR A 156 -4.47 -2.50 -6.60
N PRO A 157 -3.73 -3.56 -6.21
CA PRO A 157 -3.52 -4.04 -4.84
C PRO A 157 -2.80 -3.02 -3.94
N ARG A 158 -2.96 -3.13 -2.63
CA ARG A 158 -2.30 -2.27 -1.63
C ARG A 158 -0.89 -2.74 -1.28
N ALA A 159 -0.60 -4.01 -1.50
CA ALA A 159 0.72 -4.60 -1.27
C ALA A 159 1.08 -5.58 -2.38
N ILE A 160 2.35 -5.53 -2.82
CA ILE A 160 2.95 -6.51 -3.71
C ILE A 160 3.97 -7.31 -2.89
N VAL A 161 3.75 -8.62 -2.80
CA VAL A 161 4.58 -9.57 -2.07
C VAL A 161 5.55 -10.23 -3.02
N PHE A 162 6.83 -10.26 -2.68
CA PHE A 162 7.85 -10.98 -3.43
C PHE A 162 8.13 -12.33 -2.78
N THR A 163 8.11 -13.38 -3.60
CA THR A 163 8.52 -14.73 -3.18
C THR A 163 9.55 -15.29 -4.16
N CYS A 164 10.44 -16.16 -3.69
CA CYS A 164 11.37 -16.91 -4.55
C CYS A 164 11.24 -18.42 -4.34
N ALA A 165 11.75 -19.18 -5.30
CA ALA A 165 11.96 -20.61 -5.14
C ALA A 165 13.41 -20.85 -4.72
N THR A 166 13.61 -21.46 -3.56
CA THR A 166 14.91 -22.01 -3.12
C THR A 166 14.87 -23.53 -3.32
N PRO A 167 16.00 -24.22 -3.57
CA PRO A 167 16.02 -25.68 -3.55
C PRO A 167 15.33 -26.23 -2.28
N ASN A 168 14.29 -27.03 -2.47
CA ASN A 168 13.41 -27.60 -1.43
C ASN A 168 12.39 -26.67 -0.76
N ARG A 169 12.28 -25.39 -1.13
CA ARG A 169 11.30 -24.45 -0.56
C ARG A 169 10.71 -23.52 -1.63
N PRO A 170 9.58 -23.89 -2.26
CA PRO A 170 8.86 -22.98 -3.14
C PRO A 170 8.25 -21.82 -2.34
N HIS A 171 8.05 -20.69 -2.99
CA HIS A 171 7.38 -19.51 -2.43
C HIS A 171 7.99 -19.00 -1.10
N THR A 172 9.31 -19.03 -0.97
CA THR A 172 10.01 -18.45 0.18
C THR A 172 9.75 -16.94 0.20
N PHE A 173 9.27 -16.42 1.33
CA PHE A 173 8.97 -15.00 1.49
C PHE A 173 10.25 -14.17 1.48
N ILE A 174 10.32 -13.16 0.61
CA ILE A 174 11.42 -12.19 0.55
C ILE A 174 11.05 -10.92 1.31
N GLY A 175 9.86 -10.39 1.01
CA GLY A 175 9.38 -9.13 1.55
C GLY A 175 8.14 -8.65 0.78
N TRP A 176 7.55 -7.55 1.23
CA TRP A 176 6.46 -6.89 0.51
C TRP A 176 6.69 -5.38 0.49
N ALA A 177 6.09 -4.69 -0.47
CA ALA A 177 6.12 -3.23 -0.54
C ALA A 177 4.82 -2.67 -1.11
N ALA A 178 4.53 -1.39 -0.81
CA ALA A 178 3.43 -0.68 -1.42
C ALA A 178 3.75 -0.36 -2.90
N PRO A 179 2.77 -0.43 -3.83
CA PRO A 179 3.01 -0.16 -5.24
C PRO A 179 3.65 1.20 -5.52
N GLY A 180 3.24 2.26 -4.82
CA GLY A 180 3.79 3.60 -5.02
C GLY A 180 5.27 3.70 -4.64
N ASP A 181 5.69 2.98 -3.60
CA ASP A 181 7.10 2.93 -3.23
C ASP A 181 7.93 2.14 -4.26
N LEU A 182 7.36 1.05 -4.81
CA LEU A 182 7.99 0.28 -5.88
C LEU A 182 8.13 1.10 -7.16
N LEU A 183 7.07 1.79 -7.58
CA LEU A 183 7.10 2.66 -8.77
C LEU A 183 8.20 3.71 -8.64
N ARG A 184 8.22 4.44 -7.51
CA ARG A 184 9.23 5.46 -7.24
C ARG A 184 10.64 4.88 -7.27
N ARG A 185 10.88 3.74 -6.64
CA ARG A 185 12.22 3.12 -6.61
C ARG A 185 12.68 2.64 -7.99
N LEU A 186 11.78 2.09 -8.80
CA LEU A 186 12.10 1.68 -10.17
C LEU A 186 12.46 2.87 -11.05
N THR A 187 11.70 3.97 -10.99
CA THR A 187 11.97 5.17 -11.80
C THR A 187 13.20 5.96 -11.31
N GLU A 188 13.51 5.93 -10.01
CA GLU A 188 14.76 6.50 -9.47
C GLU A 188 15.99 5.69 -9.89
N THR A 189 15.85 4.36 -10.01
CA THR A 189 16.98 3.47 -10.33
C THR A 189 17.30 3.47 -11.83
N ASP A 190 16.27 3.59 -12.68
CA ASP A 190 16.44 3.60 -14.14
C ASP A 190 15.75 4.81 -14.78
N VAL A 191 16.57 5.70 -15.33
CA VAL A 191 16.14 6.91 -16.03
C VAL A 191 15.27 6.60 -17.25
N ALA A 192 15.49 5.48 -17.96
CA ALA A 192 14.67 5.09 -19.10
C ALA A 192 13.24 4.72 -18.65
N LEU A 193 13.11 3.99 -17.53
CA LEU A 193 11.80 3.68 -16.96
C LEU A 193 11.08 4.94 -16.48
N GLY A 194 11.81 5.87 -15.83
CA GLY A 194 11.26 7.17 -15.44
C GLY A 194 10.70 7.95 -16.62
N LYS A 195 11.47 8.07 -17.72
CA LYS A 195 11.04 8.75 -18.95
C LYS A 195 9.82 8.08 -19.58
N ALA A 196 9.75 6.74 -19.59
CA ALA A 196 8.61 6.02 -20.13
C ALA A 196 7.33 6.30 -19.33
N VAL A 197 7.40 6.38 -17.99
CA VAL A 197 6.27 6.76 -17.13
C VAL A 197 5.82 8.19 -17.41
N GLU A 198 6.74 9.16 -17.44
CA GLU A 198 6.42 10.56 -17.74
C GLU A 198 5.78 10.74 -19.13
N ALA A 199 6.30 10.03 -20.14
CA ALA A 199 5.73 10.04 -21.49
C ALA A 199 4.32 9.46 -21.51
N ALA A 200 4.09 8.34 -20.82
CA ALA A 200 2.78 7.70 -20.72
C ALA A 200 1.75 8.59 -19.99
N GLU A 201 2.16 9.28 -18.93
CA GLU A 201 1.31 10.24 -18.21
C GLU A 201 0.93 11.43 -19.10
N ARG A 202 1.91 12.00 -19.80
CA ARG A 202 1.67 13.05 -20.80
C ARG A 202 0.66 12.57 -21.84
N ASP A 203 0.89 11.42 -22.45
CA ASP A 203 0.02 10.88 -23.49
C ASP A 203 -1.40 10.58 -22.95
N THR A 204 -1.50 10.14 -21.69
CA THR A 204 -2.78 9.93 -21.00
C THR A 204 -3.56 11.24 -20.83
N LEU A 205 -2.91 12.32 -20.42
CA LEU A 205 -3.55 13.64 -20.29
C LEU A 205 -4.07 14.13 -21.65
N LEU A 206 -3.28 13.93 -22.70
CA LEU A 206 -3.62 14.33 -24.06
C LEU A 206 -4.80 13.52 -24.60
N TRP A 207 -4.83 12.22 -24.32
CA TRP A 207 -5.97 11.37 -24.60
C TRP A 207 -7.22 11.85 -23.84
N LYS A 208 -7.12 12.17 -22.53
CA LYS A 208 -8.24 12.71 -21.73
C LYS A 208 -8.78 14.02 -22.30
N LEU A 209 -7.90 14.92 -22.77
CA LEU A 209 -8.29 16.16 -23.43
C LEU A 209 -9.03 15.91 -24.75
N SER A 210 -8.61 14.91 -25.53
CA SER A 210 -9.30 14.50 -26.75
C SER A 210 -10.66 13.82 -26.50
N GLN A 211 -10.78 13.12 -25.37
CA GLN A 211 -11.97 12.39 -24.95
C GLN A 211 -13.04 13.26 -24.34
N SER A 212 -12.69 14.48 -23.93
CA SER A 212 -13.66 15.47 -23.53
C SER A 212 -14.52 15.80 -24.75
N LYS A 213 -15.50 14.94 -25.03
CA LYS A 213 -16.70 15.28 -25.77
C LYS A 213 -17.17 16.55 -25.09
N PHE A 214 -16.96 17.67 -25.77
CA PHE A 214 -17.59 18.91 -25.40
C PHE A 214 -19.08 18.63 -25.53
N ASP A 215 -19.71 18.19 -24.44
CA ASP A 215 -21.15 17.98 -24.37
C ASP A 215 -21.81 19.29 -24.80
N GLY A 216 -22.28 19.31 -26.04
CA GLY A 216 -23.17 20.33 -26.56
C GLY A 216 -22.77 21.80 -26.38
N TYR A 217 -22.47 22.44 -27.51
CA TYR A 217 -22.81 23.84 -27.81
C TYR A 217 -21.83 24.94 -27.36
N ASN A 218 -21.02 25.35 -28.34
CA ASN A 218 -20.62 26.74 -28.55
C ASN A 218 -19.93 27.42 -27.37
N ARG A 219 -18.68 27.01 -27.11
CA ARG A 219 -17.71 27.93 -26.51
C ARG A 219 -17.25 28.88 -27.61
N THR A 220 -17.67 30.14 -27.51
CA THR A 220 -16.95 31.23 -28.16
C THR A 220 -15.52 31.16 -27.63
N LEU A 221 -14.55 30.82 -28.48
CA LEU A 221 -13.15 30.88 -28.08
C LEU A 221 -12.90 32.31 -27.57
N PRO A 222 -12.09 32.54 -26.52
CA PRO A 222 -11.90 33.87 -25.95
C PRO A 222 -11.30 34.87 -26.96
N TRP A 223 -10.70 34.37 -28.03
CA TRP A 223 -10.21 35.15 -29.17
C TRP A 223 -11.16 35.19 -30.38
N ALA A 224 -12.31 34.50 -30.34
CA ALA A 224 -13.29 34.61 -31.42
C ALA A 224 -13.96 35.98 -31.33
N ALA A 225 -13.78 36.78 -32.38
CA ALA A 225 -14.30 38.14 -32.46
C ALA A 225 -15.81 38.17 -32.11
N ALA A 226 -16.15 39.01 -31.13
CA ALA A 226 -17.53 39.24 -30.72
C ALA A 226 -18.35 39.70 -31.94
N GLY A 227 -19.21 38.82 -32.48
CA GLY A 227 -20.07 39.19 -33.61
C GLY A 227 -20.47 38.08 -34.57
N LYS A 228 -19.88 36.88 -34.52
CA LYS A 228 -20.34 35.74 -35.36
C LYS A 228 -21.06 34.70 -34.51
N GLN A 229 -22.40 34.75 -34.52
CA GLN A 229 -23.26 33.76 -33.89
C GLN A 229 -23.22 32.42 -34.65
N LYS A 230 -22.76 31.39 -33.94
CA LYS A 230 -23.32 30.03 -33.80
C LYS A 230 -24.33 29.59 -34.89
N GLU A 231 -23.86 28.94 -35.95
CA GLU A 231 -24.71 27.97 -36.67
C GLU A 231 -24.60 26.61 -35.96
N PRO A 232 -25.72 26.00 -35.51
CA PRO A 232 -25.70 24.65 -34.99
C PRO A 232 -25.42 23.67 -36.14
N TYR A 233 -24.36 22.88 -36.01
CA TYR A 233 -24.08 21.78 -36.92
C TYR A 233 -25.15 20.69 -36.73
N HIS A 234 -26.12 20.63 -37.64
CA HIS A 234 -27.08 19.53 -37.73
C HIS A 234 -26.43 18.38 -38.50
N GLY A 235 -26.05 17.32 -37.77
CA GLY A 235 -25.52 16.08 -38.33
C GLY A 235 -26.60 15.20 -38.96
N ASP A 236 -27.43 15.74 -39.86
CA ASP A 236 -28.33 14.94 -40.68
C ASP A 236 -27.68 14.72 -42.04
N GLY A 237 -27.44 13.45 -42.37
CA GLY A 237 -26.76 13.00 -43.58
C GLY A 237 -27.55 13.25 -44.87
N GLN A 238 -27.70 14.51 -45.28
CA GLN A 238 -28.20 14.87 -46.61
C GLN A 238 -27.29 15.89 -47.29
N ASN A 239 -26.65 15.41 -48.36
CA ASN A 239 -26.09 16.13 -49.52
C ASN A 239 -25.35 17.44 -49.24
N LEU A 240 -24.02 17.34 -49.16
CA LEU A 240 -23.11 18.46 -49.39
C LEU A 240 -23.36 19.06 -50.79
N PRO A 241 -23.53 20.38 -50.93
CA PRO A 241 -23.50 21.03 -52.24
C PRO A 241 -22.07 20.97 -52.81
N PRO A 242 -21.90 20.82 -54.14
CA PRO A 242 -20.59 20.78 -54.75
C PRO A 242 -19.98 22.19 -54.81
N HIS A 243 -18.79 22.30 -54.23
CA HIS A 243 -17.72 23.25 -54.52
C HIS A 243 -18.07 24.73 -54.79
N GLY A 244 -17.85 25.55 -53.76
CA GLY A 244 -17.31 26.89 -53.90
C GLY A 244 -16.20 27.11 -52.87
N GLN A 245 -14.94 26.84 -53.26
CA GLN A 245 -13.76 27.28 -52.51
C GLN A 245 -13.76 28.82 -52.42
N PRO A 246 -13.44 29.42 -51.26
CA PRO A 246 -12.03 29.73 -50.99
C PRO A 246 -11.58 29.65 -49.51
N ALA A 247 -10.25 29.60 -49.36
CA ALA A 247 -9.42 29.70 -48.16
C ALA A 247 -9.14 28.40 -47.37
N GLU A 248 -8.52 27.44 -48.06
CA GLU A 248 -7.40 26.68 -47.48
C GLU A 248 -6.33 27.69 -47.00
N GLN A 249 -6.17 27.88 -45.68
CA GLN A 249 -4.90 28.32 -45.03
C GLN A 249 -5.03 28.60 -43.53
N ASN A 250 -6.22 28.56 -42.93
CA ASN A 250 -6.40 28.83 -41.49
C ASN A 250 -7.01 27.66 -40.68
N MET A 251 -6.95 26.42 -41.19
CA MET A 251 -7.09 25.26 -40.32
C MET A 251 -5.74 24.98 -39.68
N ILE A 252 -5.59 25.41 -38.42
CA ILE A 252 -4.60 24.82 -37.53
C ILE A 252 -5.08 23.39 -37.30
N GLU A 253 -4.54 22.43 -38.04
CA GLU A 253 -4.58 21.03 -37.64
C GLU A 253 -3.89 20.96 -36.28
N PHE A 254 -4.70 20.84 -35.23
CA PHE A 254 -4.18 20.48 -33.93
C PHE A 254 -3.66 19.03 -34.06
N PRO A 255 -2.39 18.74 -33.73
CA PRO A 255 -1.81 17.40 -33.82
C PRO A 255 -2.35 16.48 -32.70
N TRP A 256 -3.64 16.61 -32.37
CA TRP A 256 -4.34 15.93 -31.30
C TRP A 256 -5.39 14.99 -31.87
N PRO A 257 -5.34 13.69 -31.55
CA PRO A 257 -4.22 12.99 -30.89
C PRO A 257 -3.01 12.88 -31.84
N SER A 258 -1.81 12.61 -31.31
CA SER A 258 -0.68 12.25 -32.17
C SER A 258 -1.12 11.11 -33.12
N PRO A 259 -0.64 11.07 -34.37
CA PRO A 259 -0.96 9.96 -35.29
C PRO A 259 -0.71 8.60 -34.62
N ASP A 260 0.27 8.55 -33.75
CA ASP A 260 0.59 7.45 -32.85
C ASP A 260 -0.55 7.05 -31.91
N ALA A 261 -1.18 7.99 -31.20
CA ALA A 261 -2.27 7.69 -30.26
C ALA A 261 -3.57 7.29 -30.97
N VAL A 262 -3.83 7.78 -32.19
CA VAL A 262 -5.00 7.40 -33.01
C VAL A 262 -4.85 5.99 -33.58
N ASN A 263 -3.64 5.63 -34.01
CA ASN A 263 -3.39 4.37 -34.72
C ASN A 263 -3.02 3.20 -33.79
N ALA A 264 -2.94 3.41 -32.47
CA ALA A 264 -2.63 2.35 -31.52
C ALA A 264 -3.79 1.33 -31.44
N PRO A 265 -3.63 0.10 -31.98
CA PRO A 265 -4.67 -0.92 -31.92
C PRO A 265 -4.92 -1.29 -30.45
N GLY A 266 -6.13 -1.05 -29.93
CA GLY A 266 -6.51 -1.42 -28.57
C GLY A 266 -6.69 -0.27 -27.56
N VAL A 267 -6.50 0.99 -27.94
CA VAL A 267 -6.74 2.17 -27.06
C VAL A 267 -8.22 2.60 -27.03
N MET A 268 -9.12 1.85 -27.67
CA MET A 268 -10.57 2.13 -27.68
C MET A 268 -11.40 1.31 -26.67
N GLY A 269 -10.77 0.75 -25.64
CA GLY A 269 -11.48 0.07 -24.56
C GLY A 269 -12.00 1.07 -23.51
N SER A 270 -13.30 1.05 -23.21
CA SER A 270 -13.88 1.75 -22.05
C SER A 270 -13.56 1.05 -20.71
N ASP A 271 -12.52 0.22 -20.67
CA ASP A 271 -12.19 -0.63 -19.54
C ASP A 271 -11.48 0.11 -18.41
N GLY A 272 -11.13 1.39 -18.62
CA GLY A 272 -10.45 2.23 -17.63
C GLY A 272 -8.95 1.95 -17.52
N PHE A 273 -8.37 1.17 -18.43
CA PHE A 273 -6.94 0.80 -18.43
C PHE A 273 -6.12 1.49 -19.54
N ILE A 274 -6.62 2.62 -20.04
CA ILE A 274 -5.93 3.40 -21.07
C ILE A 274 -4.55 3.88 -20.62
N PRO A 275 -4.36 4.39 -19.38
CA PRO A 275 -3.02 4.77 -18.91
C PRO A 275 -2.02 3.60 -18.96
N GLU A 276 -2.44 2.39 -18.61
CA GLU A 276 -1.59 1.19 -18.61
C GLU A 276 -1.26 0.74 -20.03
N ARG A 277 -2.20 0.88 -20.98
CA ARG A 277 -1.94 0.59 -22.41
C ARG A 277 -0.94 1.57 -23.01
N LEU A 278 -1.06 2.85 -22.69
CA LEU A 278 -0.09 3.87 -23.11
C LEU A 278 1.28 3.64 -22.46
N LEU A 279 1.32 3.27 -21.18
CA LEU A 279 2.56 2.91 -20.49
C LEU A 279 3.22 1.67 -21.12
N LEU A 280 2.45 0.63 -21.39
CA LEU A 280 2.96 -0.58 -22.04
C LEU A 280 3.63 -0.25 -23.39
N ARG A 281 3.02 0.63 -24.19
CA ARG A 281 3.63 1.10 -25.44
C ARG A 281 4.99 1.76 -25.20
N GLN A 282 5.06 2.70 -24.25
CA GLN A 282 6.32 3.39 -23.92
C GLN A 282 7.40 2.41 -23.42
N LEU A 283 6.99 1.34 -22.70
CA LEU A 283 7.91 0.31 -22.22
C LEU A 283 8.44 -0.60 -23.35
N GLN A 284 7.69 -0.82 -24.43
CA GLN A 284 8.18 -1.60 -25.57
C GLN A 284 9.42 -0.97 -26.23
N GLU A 285 9.50 0.37 -26.24
CA GLU A 285 10.68 1.09 -26.73
C GLU A 285 11.89 0.85 -25.81
N VAL A 286 11.68 0.81 -24.49
CA VAL A 286 12.73 0.49 -23.52
C VAL A 286 13.19 -0.97 -23.64
N GLU A 287 12.24 -1.91 -23.77
CA GLU A 287 12.52 -3.35 -23.91
C GLU A 287 13.20 -3.72 -25.23
N SER A 288 13.03 -2.92 -26.28
CA SER A 288 13.68 -3.14 -27.57
C SER A 288 15.08 -2.52 -27.64
N ALA A 289 15.33 -1.46 -26.87
CA ALA A 289 16.63 -0.78 -26.82
C ALA A 289 17.64 -1.46 -25.90
N ASP A 290 17.19 -2.07 -24.80
CA ASP A 290 18.03 -2.73 -23.79
C ASP A 290 17.57 -4.18 -23.56
N LEU A 291 18.46 -5.05 -23.10
CA LEU A 291 18.08 -6.42 -22.75
C LEU A 291 17.12 -6.40 -21.55
N PRO A 292 16.03 -7.19 -21.57
CA PRO A 292 15.08 -7.22 -20.47
C PRO A 292 15.77 -7.60 -19.17
N ARG A 293 15.63 -6.74 -18.16
CA ARG A 293 16.24 -6.94 -16.84
C ARG A 293 15.33 -7.79 -15.96
N TRP A 294 15.88 -8.91 -15.51
CA TRP A 294 15.17 -9.86 -14.67
C TRP A 294 15.12 -9.39 -13.21
N VAL A 295 13.95 -9.56 -12.59
CA VAL A 295 13.73 -9.30 -11.17
C VAL A 295 14.14 -10.55 -10.38
N THR A 296 15.41 -10.62 -9.98
CA THR A 296 15.93 -11.66 -9.09
C THR A 296 15.75 -11.27 -7.62
N GLU A 297 15.88 -12.22 -6.68
CA GLU A 297 15.89 -11.92 -5.23
C GLU A 297 16.94 -10.87 -4.85
N ARG A 298 18.15 -11.01 -5.42
CA ARG A 298 19.23 -10.04 -5.22
C ARG A 298 18.82 -8.66 -5.72
N ARG A 299 18.17 -8.61 -6.90
CA ARG A 299 17.74 -7.36 -7.51
C ARG A 299 16.62 -6.68 -6.71
N VAL A 300 15.65 -7.45 -6.21
CA VAL A 300 14.60 -6.95 -5.30
C VAL A 300 15.23 -6.35 -4.05
N THR A 301 16.17 -7.07 -3.44
CA THR A 301 16.86 -6.59 -2.24
C THR A 301 17.70 -5.35 -2.51
N GLU A 302 18.34 -5.26 -3.68
CA GLU A 302 19.15 -4.11 -4.07
C GLU A 302 18.31 -2.85 -4.31
N ILE A 303 17.30 -2.94 -5.19
CA ILE A 303 16.46 -1.79 -5.56
C ILE A 303 15.56 -1.37 -4.41
N PHE A 304 14.94 -2.33 -3.73
CA PHE A 304 13.84 -2.06 -2.81
C PHE A 304 14.23 -2.10 -1.33
N ARG A 305 15.52 -2.28 -0.98
CA ARG A 305 15.99 -2.44 0.41
C ARG A 305 15.33 -1.49 1.42
N SER A 306 15.16 -0.24 1.02
CA SER A 306 14.70 0.86 1.87
C SER A 306 13.18 0.92 2.06
N VAL A 307 12.42 0.24 1.20
CA VAL A 307 10.95 0.22 1.19
C VAL A 307 10.38 -1.19 1.35
N LEU A 308 11.25 -2.21 1.36
CA LEU A 308 10.87 -3.60 1.49
C LEU A 308 10.60 -3.94 2.96
N HIS A 309 9.37 -4.29 3.26
CA HIS A 309 8.97 -4.79 4.56
C HIS A 309 9.21 -6.30 4.64
N THR A 310 10.15 -6.68 5.50
CA THR A 310 10.56 -8.08 5.71
C THR A 310 10.01 -8.68 7.00
N ASP A 311 9.18 -7.94 7.73
CA ASP A 311 8.56 -8.42 8.96
C ASP A 311 7.63 -9.59 8.63
N ALA A 312 7.97 -10.75 9.18
CA ALA A 312 7.23 -11.99 9.03
C ALA A 312 7.14 -12.72 10.36
N VAL A 313 6.02 -13.40 10.56
CA VAL A 313 5.81 -14.29 11.70
C VAL A 313 5.55 -15.69 11.18
N ASP A 314 6.29 -16.67 11.69
CA ASP A 314 6.09 -18.06 11.31
C ASP A 314 4.93 -18.68 12.10
N ARG A 315 4.16 -19.57 11.47
CA ARG A 315 3.10 -20.34 12.12
C ARG A 315 3.62 -21.20 13.27
N GLU A 316 4.90 -21.57 13.22
CA GLU A 316 5.57 -22.35 14.25
C GLU A 316 6.20 -21.46 15.34
N ASP A 317 6.22 -20.13 15.16
CA ASP A 317 6.74 -19.22 16.18
C ASP A 317 5.84 -19.22 17.43
N GLY A 318 6.47 -19.13 18.61
CA GLY A 318 5.75 -18.99 19.87
C GLY A 318 4.92 -17.70 19.95
N GLU A 319 3.87 -17.74 20.77
CA GLU A 319 2.88 -16.65 20.90
C GLU A 319 3.52 -15.31 21.29
N GLU A 320 4.54 -15.31 22.14
CA GLU A 320 5.29 -14.11 22.53
C GLU A 320 5.88 -13.38 21.32
N ARG A 321 6.39 -14.13 20.34
CA ARG A 321 7.00 -13.58 19.13
C ARG A 321 5.94 -13.03 18.19
N TRP A 322 4.78 -13.68 18.08
CA TRP A 322 3.63 -13.15 17.34
C TRP A 322 3.20 -11.79 17.90
N VAL A 323 2.99 -11.71 19.21
CA VAL A 323 2.56 -10.46 19.86
C VAL A 323 3.62 -9.37 19.74
N ASP A 324 4.89 -9.68 20.02
CA ASP A 324 5.98 -8.71 19.89
C ASP A 324 6.08 -8.17 18.46
N THR A 325 5.97 -9.04 17.45
CA THR A 325 6.02 -8.62 16.04
C THR A 325 4.81 -7.76 15.65
N ILE A 326 3.59 -8.16 16.03
CA ILE A 326 2.36 -7.40 15.72
C ILE A 326 2.38 -6.01 16.39
N VAL A 327 2.83 -5.94 17.64
CA VAL A 327 2.86 -4.69 18.41
C VAL A 327 3.96 -3.76 17.91
N ARG A 328 5.16 -4.30 17.62
CA ARG A 328 6.32 -3.49 17.18
C ARG A 328 6.28 -3.09 15.72
N SER A 329 5.73 -3.92 14.84
CA SER A 329 5.73 -3.61 13.41
C SER A 329 4.93 -2.33 13.18
N THR A 330 5.54 -1.37 12.50
CA THR A 330 4.87 -0.12 12.10
C THR A 330 4.18 -0.25 10.75
N ALA A 331 4.40 -1.34 10.04
CA ALA A 331 3.92 -1.53 8.69
C ALA A 331 2.41 -1.81 8.64
N ASP A 332 1.78 -1.50 7.51
CA ASP A 332 0.33 -1.70 7.33
C ASP A 332 -0.06 -3.18 7.31
N PHE A 333 0.88 -4.02 6.92
CA PHE A 333 0.73 -5.46 6.83
C PHE A 333 1.96 -6.17 7.42
N PHE A 334 1.78 -7.43 7.82
CA PHE A 334 2.89 -8.33 8.12
C PHE A 334 2.66 -9.68 7.46
N ALA A 335 3.75 -10.36 7.12
CA ALA A 335 3.66 -11.67 6.50
C ALA A 335 3.47 -12.77 7.54
N VAL A 336 2.68 -13.77 7.18
CA VAL A 336 2.58 -15.04 7.91
C VAL A 336 3.27 -16.09 7.05
N THR A 337 4.24 -16.79 7.62
CA THR A 337 5.00 -17.85 6.96
C THR A 337 4.79 -19.21 7.61
N SER A 338 5.17 -20.28 6.93
CA SER A 338 5.28 -21.63 7.50
C SER A 338 6.64 -22.18 7.10
N GLY A 339 7.58 -22.28 8.03
CA GLY A 339 8.96 -22.63 7.71
C GLY A 339 9.61 -21.68 6.68
N ARG A 340 9.28 -20.38 6.74
CA ARG A 340 9.62 -19.30 5.76
C ARG A 340 8.88 -19.31 4.43
N GLN A 341 8.08 -20.33 4.14
CA GLN A 341 7.21 -20.29 2.96
C GLN A 341 6.12 -19.25 3.19
N PHE A 342 5.93 -18.34 2.25
CA PHE A 342 4.88 -17.34 2.32
C PHE A 342 3.52 -18.04 2.37
N VAL A 343 2.78 -17.80 3.44
CA VAL A 343 1.40 -18.25 3.56
C VAL A 343 0.50 -17.09 3.23
N ASN A 344 0.54 -16.01 4.00
CA ASN A 344 -0.40 -14.90 3.82
C ASN A 344 0.18 -13.55 4.19
N LEU A 345 -0.54 -12.49 3.82
CA LEU A 345 -0.32 -11.16 4.31
C LEU A 345 -1.53 -10.71 5.14
N VAL A 346 -1.30 -10.23 6.36
CA VAL A 346 -2.37 -9.86 7.30
C VAL A 346 -2.32 -8.35 7.56
N PRO A 347 -3.45 -7.62 7.45
CA PRO A 347 -3.49 -6.22 7.83
C PRO A 347 -3.24 -6.07 9.32
N ARG A 348 -2.33 -5.17 9.71
CA ARG A 348 -1.96 -4.94 11.11
C ARG A 348 -3.16 -4.63 12.00
N ARG A 349 -4.13 -3.87 11.48
CA ARG A 349 -5.38 -3.54 12.19
C ARG A 349 -6.18 -4.79 12.55
N ALA A 350 -6.29 -5.74 11.62
CA ALA A 350 -7.01 -7.00 11.86
C ALA A 350 -6.31 -7.83 12.94
N ALA A 351 -4.99 -7.93 12.89
CA ALA A 351 -4.22 -8.66 13.90
C ALA A 351 -4.26 -7.97 15.28
N THR A 352 -4.14 -6.65 15.33
CA THR A 352 -4.23 -5.88 16.57
C THR A 352 -5.61 -6.07 17.22
N ASN A 353 -6.68 -6.00 16.42
CA ASN A 353 -8.03 -6.25 16.91
C ASN A 353 -8.20 -7.69 17.41
N ALA A 354 -7.63 -8.68 16.71
CA ALA A 354 -7.65 -10.07 17.16
C ALA A 354 -6.91 -10.24 18.51
N VAL A 355 -5.75 -9.60 18.69
CA VAL A 355 -5.02 -9.59 19.95
C VAL A 355 -5.85 -8.92 21.06
N LEU A 356 -6.42 -7.74 20.82
CA LEU A 356 -7.25 -7.04 21.82
C LEU A 356 -8.49 -7.85 22.21
N LEU A 357 -9.19 -8.45 21.25
CA LEU A 357 -10.35 -9.30 21.51
C LEU A 357 -9.96 -10.52 22.34
N SER A 358 -8.78 -11.09 22.12
CA SER A 358 -8.30 -12.24 22.89
C SER A 358 -8.03 -11.89 24.36
N VAL A 359 -7.61 -10.65 24.63
CA VAL A 359 -7.39 -10.12 25.99
C VAL A 359 -8.73 -9.82 26.69
N ILE A 360 -9.68 -9.18 26.00
CA ILE A 360 -10.98 -8.79 26.59
C ILE A 360 -11.87 -10.01 26.86
N GLY A 361 -11.90 -10.97 25.93
CA GLY A 361 -12.76 -12.16 26.01
C GLY A 361 -12.43 -13.11 27.16
N ARG A 362 -11.34 -12.87 27.89
CA ARG A 362 -10.86 -13.69 29.01
C ARG A 362 -11.13 -13.10 30.38
N SER A 363 -11.86 -11.99 30.47
CA SER A 363 -12.24 -11.46 31.79
C SER A 363 -13.06 -12.53 32.53
N PRO A 364 -12.57 -13.07 33.66
CA PRO A 364 -13.26 -14.12 34.39
C PRO A 364 -14.62 -13.59 34.84
N ARG A 365 -15.68 -14.37 34.56
CA ARG A 365 -17.01 -14.17 35.15
C ARG A 365 -17.06 -14.73 36.56
#